data_AF-A0A1F6EXW7-F1
#
_entry.id   AF-A0A1F6EXW7-F1
#
_cell.length_a   1.000
_cell.length_b   1.000
_cell.length_c   1.000
_cell.angle_alpha   90.00
_cell.angle_beta   90.00
_cell.angle_gamma   90.00
#
_symmetry.space_group_name_H-M   'P 1'
#
loop_
_entity.id
_entity.type
_entity.pdbx_description
1 polymer ?
#
loop_
_entity_poly.entity_id
_entity_poly.type
_entity_poly.pdbx_seq_one_letter_code
_entity_poly.pdbx_strand_id
1 'polypeptide(L)'
;MNNEETFIKSFRNVKLSLDARRRMRAELSAYADFYAVPAAGASLLQQTRFFMNRFSYAVGVCSFLLMGGSIAYAGHISLPGSPLYPVKLAILEPVERVFTIREQTTIDWNIDLAYRRLDEADIVTHVSEPSLKGEAQAAIRVVDAVRTVQKNIDALPSSARAEATVAFNEKLSTHENTLARLALVASTSKATSTASALNKLFTEVHARAERNTSSKDAREPSRQQQKATDEKNKESRSKQQHNVLDNEMIESFFDKDAQE
;
A
#
# COMPACT_ATOMS: atom_id res chain seq x y z
N MET A 1 10.71 -41.75 -106.49
CA MET A 1 10.29 -41.08 -105.23
C MET A 1 11.52 -40.79 -104.34
N ASN A 2 12.48 -39.97 -104.78
CA ASN A 2 13.76 -39.76 -104.04
C ASN A 2 14.13 -38.27 -103.77
N ASN A 3 13.21 -37.32 -103.95
CA ASN A 3 13.53 -35.89 -103.86
C ASN A 3 13.28 -35.28 -102.47
N GLU A 4 12.48 -35.92 -101.60
CA GLU A 4 12.15 -35.37 -100.27
C GLU A 4 13.26 -35.65 -99.23
N GLU A 5 13.87 -36.85 -99.28
CA GLU A 5 14.97 -37.18 -98.38
C GLU A 5 16.24 -36.37 -98.65
N THR A 6 16.49 -35.99 -99.91
CA THR A 6 17.63 -35.16 -100.30
C THR A 6 17.42 -33.70 -99.87
N PHE A 7 16.18 -33.20 -99.92
CA PHE A 7 15.84 -31.86 -99.43
C PHE A 7 16.04 -31.73 -97.91
N ILE A 8 15.53 -32.68 -97.11
CA ILE A 8 15.66 -32.65 -95.64
C ILE A 8 17.12 -32.85 -95.21
N LYS A 9 17.91 -33.66 -95.92
CA LYS A 9 19.35 -33.83 -95.65
C LYS A 9 20.15 -32.54 -95.86
N SER A 10 19.71 -31.65 -96.76
CA SER A 10 20.42 -30.39 -97.07
C SER A 10 20.37 -29.36 -95.92
N PHE A 11 19.27 -29.31 -95.15
CA PHE A 11 19.11 -28.38 -94.03
C PHE A 11 20.00 -28.69 -92.83
N ARG A 12 20.41 -29.95 -92.67
CA ARG A 12 21.24 -30.38 -91.54
C ARG A 12 22.67 -29.83 -91.58
N ASN A 13 23.12 -29.35 -92.74
CA ASN A 13 24.44 -28.74 -92.93
C ASN A 13 24.40 -27.21 -93.03
N VAL A 14 23.23 -26.58 -92.84
CA VAL A 14 23.11 -25.12 -92.81
C VAL A 14 23.64 -24.60 -91.47
N LYS A 15 24.95 -24.38 -91.44
CA LYS A 15 25.60 -23.67 -90.33
C LYS A 15 25.23 -22.19 -90.46
N LEU A 16 24.64 -21.63 -89.41
CA LEU A 16 24.44 -20.18 -89.29
C LEU A 16 25.75 -19.46 -89.63
N SER A 17 25.69 -18.52 -90.56
CA SER A 17 26.82 -17.63 -90.84
C SER A 17 27.30 -17.01 -89.54
N LEU A 18 28.62 -16.84 -89.43
CA LEU A 18 29.25 -16.21 -88.27
C LEU A 18 28.62 -14.83 -87.97
N ASP A 19 28.18 -14.11 -89.00
CA ASP A 19 27.54 -12.80 -88.85
C ASP A 19 26.12 -12.91 -88.25
N ALA A 20 25.35 -13.92 -88.66
CA ALA A 20 24.02 -14.17 -88.11
C ALA A 20 24.11 -14.55 -86.62
N ARG A 21 25.10 -15.37 -86.25
CA ARG A 21 25.35 -15.73 -84.85
C ARG A 21 25.77 -14.53 -84.00
N ARG A 22 26.58 -13.62 -84.55
CA ARG A 22 26.98 -12.39 -83.85
C ARG A 22 25.78 -11.48 -83.60
N ARG A 23 24.91 -11.29 -84.60
CA ARG A 23 23.68 -10.48 -84.46
C ARG A 23 22.74 -11.06 -83.41
N MET A 24 22.50 -12.36 -83.46
CA MET A 24 21.63 -13.04 -82.49
C MET A 24 22.16 -12.94 -81.06
N ARG A 25 23.49 -13.03 -80.86
CA ARG A 25 24.11 -12.82 -79.54
C ARG A 25 23.96 -11.38 -79.05
N ALA A 26 24.16 -10.40 -79.92
CA ALA A 26 24.02 -8.99 -79.56
C ALA A 26 22.58 -8.65 -79.16
N GLU A 27 21.59 -9.25 -79.84
CA GLU A 27 20.18 -9.04 -79.53
C GLU A 27 19.77 -9.73 -78.21
N LEU A 28 20.27 -10.95 -77.96
CA LEU A 28 20.05 -11.66 -76.70
C LEU A 28 20.70 -10.96 -75.50
N SER A 29 21.89 -10.38 -75.65
CA SER A 29 22.51 -9.61 -74.58
C SER A 29 21.72 -8.33 -74.27
N ALA A 30 21.23 -7.64 -75.30
CA ALA A 30 20.40 -6.45 -75.12
C ALA A 30 19.07 -6.79 -74.42
N TYR A 31 18.45 -7.93 -74.78
CA TYR A 31 17.24 -8.41 -74.09
C TYR A 31 17.53 -8.82 -72.64
N ALA A 32 18.65 -9.49 -72.39
CA ALA A 32 19.06 -9.90 -71.04
C ALA A 32 19.34 -8.69 -70.13
N ASP A 33 19.99 -7.65 -70.65
CA ASP A 33 20.23 -6.40 -69.91
C ASP A 33 18.92 -5.65 -69.63
N PHE A 34 17.98 -5.65 -70.58
CA PHE A 34 16.68 -4.98 -70.43
C PHE A 34 15.78 -5.66 -69.39
N TYR A 35 15.84 -6.99 -69.27
CA TYR A 35 15.08 -7.78 -68.29
C TYR A 35 15.92 -8.24 -67.10
N ALA A 36 17.11 -7.67 -66.89
CA ALA A 36 17.88 -7.90 -65.69
C ALA A 36 17.09 -7.34 -64.50
N VAL A 37 16.39 -8.22 -63.80
CA VAL A 37 15.79 -7.89 -62.51
C VAL A 37 16.95 -7.41 -61.64
N PRO A 38 16.96 -6.17 -61.12
CA PRO A 38 17.99 -5.77 -60.20
C PRO A 38 17.96 -6.81 -59.09
N ALA A 39 19.09 -7.47 -58.86
CA ALA A 39 19.28 -8.30 -57.68
C ALA A 39 19.26 -7.35 -56.50
N ALA A 40 18.05 -6.92 -56.13
CA ALA A 40 17.73 -6.28 -54.88
C ALA A 40 17.93 -7.36 -53.83
N GLY A 41 19.20 -7.61 -53.51
CA GLY A 41 19.60 -8.01 -52.18
C GLY A 41 19.25 -6.88 -51.23
N ALA A 42 17.96 -6.57 -51.10
CA ALA A 42 17.42 -5.98 -49.90
C ALA A 42 17.78 -7.01 -48.83
N SER A 43 18.93 -6.77 -48.20
CA SER A 43 19.54 -7.77 -47.34
C SER A 43 18.49 -8.17 -46.31
N LEU A 44 18.19 -9.47 -46.23
CA LEU A 44 17.37 -10.04 -45.16
C LEU A 44 17.89 -9.59 -43.77
N LEU A 45 19.17 -9.21 -43.69
CA LEU A 45 19.84 -8.61 -42.54
C LEU A 45 19.45 -7.15 -42.22
N GLN A 46 19.05 -6.33 -43.20
CA GLN A 46 18.56 -4.96 -42.95
C GLN A 46 17.13 -4.95 -42.42
N GLN A 47 16.27 -5.88 -42.87
CA GLN A 47 14.93 -6.03 -42.33
C GLN A 47 14.93 -6.56 -40.88
N THR A 48 15.81 -7.52 -40.56
CA THR A 48 15.91 -8.06 -39.18
C THR A 48 16.45 -7.03 -38.18
N ARG A 49 17.34 -6.11 -38.57
CA ARG A 49 17.85 -5.05 -37.68
C ARG A 49 16.77 -4.11 -37.14
N PHE A 50 15.75 -3.80 -37.94
CA PHE A 50 14.68 -2.88 -37.53
C PHE A 50 13.75 -3.50 -36.47
N PHE A 51 13.43 -4.79 -36.62
CA PHE A 51 12.66 -5.55 -35.63
C PHE A 51 13.47 -5.88 -34.36
N MET A 52 14.76 -6.18 -34.51
CA MET A 52 15.66 -6.48 -33.38
C MET A 52 15.85 -5.27 -32.45
N ASN A 53 16.02 -4.06 -33.01
CA ASN A 53 16.17 -2.85 -32.20
C ASN A 53 14.91 -2.50 -31.40
N ARG A 54 13.71 -2.68 -31.97
CA ARG A 54 12.46 -2.41 -31.24
C ARG A 54 12.21 -3.37 -30.09
N PHE A 55 12.53 -4.65 -30.28
CA PHE A 55 12.44 -5.63 -29.19
C PHE A 55 13.48 -5.36 -28.09
N SER A 56 14.67 -4.89 -28.45
CA SER A 56 15.71 -4.51 -27.48
C SER A 56 15.26 -3.35 -26.56
N TYR A 57 14.59 -2.32 -27.09
CA TYR A 57 14.03 -1.25 -26.25
C TYR A 57 12.90 -1.74 -25.35
N ALA A 58 11.99 -2.59 -25.87
CA ALA A 58 10.90 -3.15 -25.08
C ALA A 58 11.41 -4.05 -23.94
N VAL A 59 12.41 -4.89 -24.22
CA VAL A 59 13.09 -5.72 -23.21
C VAL A 59 13.85 -4.85 -22.21
N GLY A 60 14.49 -3.77 -22.66
CA GLY A 60 15.19 -2.81 -21.79
C GLY A 60 14.24 -2.12 -20.83
N VAL A 61 13.10 -1.60 -21.32
CA VAL A 61 12.07 -0.97 -20.48
C VAL A 61 11.42 -1.98 -19.55
N CYS A 62 11.10 -3.19 -20.03
CA CYS A 62 10.52 -4.24 -19.20
C CYS A 62 11.50 -4.67 -18.08
N SER A 63 12.78 -4.86 -18.41
CA SER A 63 13.83 -5.15 -17.43
C SER A 63 13.99 -4.03 -16.41
N PHE A 64 13.95 -2.77 -16.87
CA PHE A 64 14.03 -1.60 -16.00
C PHE A 64 12.81 -1.51 -15.06
N LEU A 65 11.60 -1.78 -15.54
CA LEU A 65 10.39 -1.80 -14.73
C LEU A 65 10.38 -2.95 -13.73
N LEU A 66 10.88 -4.13 -14.11
CA LEU A 66 10.98 -5.28 -13.21
C LEU A 66 12.06 -5.07 -12.13
N MET A 67 13.22 -4.51 -12.50
CA MET A 67 14.26 -4.13 -11.53
C MET A 67 13.82 -2.97 -10.64
N GLY A 68 13.22 -1.92 -11.21
CA GLY A 68 12.71 -0.77 -10.47
C GLY A 68 11.55 -1.13 -9.53
N GLY A 69 10.62 -1.96 -10.01
CA GLY A 69 9.46 -2.43 -9.24
C GLY A 69 9.87 -3.31 -8.06
N SER A 70 10.84 -4.20 -8.24
CA SER A 70 11.37 -5.04 -7.14
C SER A 70 12.08 -4.22 -6.07
N ILE A 71 12.85 -3.19 -6.45
CA ILE A 71 13.49 -2.26 -5.51
C ILE A 71 12.45 -1.44 -4.75
N ALA A 72 11.40 -0.96 -5.42
CA ALA A 72 10.31 -0.22 -4.78
C ALA A 72 9.55 -1.10 -3.75
N TYR A 73 9.23 -2.34 -4.12
CA TYR A 73 8.56 -3.29 -3.23
C TYR A 73 9.43 -3.64 -2.01
N ALA A 74 10.70 -3.99 -2.25
CA ALA A 74 11.65 -4.30 -1.17
C ALA A 74 11.93 -3.08 -0.28
N GLY A 75 11.98 -1.87 -0.88
CA GLY A 75 12.09 -0.62 -0.15
C GLY A 75 10.87 -0.35 0.74
N HIS A 76 9.66 -0.66 0.28
CA HIS A 76 8.45 -0.44 1.09
C HIS A 76 8.44 -1.32 2.37
N ILE A 77 8.90 -2.57 2.27
CA ILE A 77 8.96 -3.52 3.39
C ILE A 77 10.24 -3.32 4.24
N SER A 78 11.17 -2.48 3.78
CA SER A 78 12.43 -2.27 4.47
C SER A 78 12.23 -1.70 5.87
N LEU A 79 12.99 -2.25 6.83
CA LEU A 79 12.97 -1.86 8.23
C LEU A 79 14.07 -0.84 8.55
N PRO A 80 13.90 -0.03 9.62
CA PRO A 80 14.97 0.79 10.17
C PRO A 80 16.28 0.00 10.32
N GLY A 81 17.40 0.59 9.86
CA GLY A 81 18.72 -0.03 9.85
C GLY A 81 19.07 -0.82 8.59
N SER A 82 18.09 -1.16 7.75
CA SER A 82 18.34 -1.88 6.50
C SER A 82 18.89 -0.98 5.37
N PRO A 83 19.61 -1.54 4.37
CA PRO A 83 20.21 -0.76 3.29
C PRO A 83 19.21 -0.02 2.39
N LEU A 84 17.99 -0.55 2.25
CA LEU A 84 16.93 0.00 1.41
C LEU A 84 16.01 0.99 2.15
N TYR A 85 16.15 1.11 3.48
CA TYR A 85 15.37 2.06 4.27
C TYR A 85 15.54 3.53 3.86
N PRO A 86 16.74 4.01 3.48
CA PRO A 86 16.89 5.35 2.92
C PRO A 86 16.05 5.58 1.66
N VAL A 87 15.88 4.56 0.81
CA VAL A 87 15.04 4.64 -0.40
C VAL A 87 13.57 4.78 -0.03
N LYS A 88 13.11 4.06 1.00
CA LYS A 88 11.76 4.19 1.56
C LYS A 88 11.48 5.64 1.96
N LEU A 89 12.38 6.23 2.75
CA LEU A 89 12.24 7.58 3.28
C LEU A 89 12.38 8.69 2.22
N ALA A 90 13.33 8.54 1.29
CA ALA A 90 13.67 9.60 0.35
C ALA A 90 12.80 9.62 -0.90
N ILE A 91 12.23 8.48 -1.30
CA ILE A 91 11.54 8.33 -2.57
C ILE A 91 10.10 7.84 -2.34
N LEU A 92 9.92 6.71 -1.67
CA LEU A 92 8.59 6.06 -1.62
C LEU A 92 7.59 6.89 -0.79
N GLU A 93 7.95 7.25 0.44
CA GLU A 93 7.04 7.99 1.33
C GLU A 93 6.72 9.42 0.85
N PRO A 94 7.66 10.21 0.30
CA PRO A 94 7.32 11.51 -0.29
C PRO A 94 6.37 11.37 -1.47
N VAL A 95 6.56 10.35 -2.32
CA VAL A 95 5.66 10.09 -3.45
C VAL A 95 4.26 9.76 -2.93
N GLU A 96 4.12 8.87 -1.94
CA GLU A 96 2.83 8.56 -1.30
C GLU A 96 2.17 9.81 -0.68
N ARG A 97 2.96 10.66 -0.02
CA ARG A 97 2.47 11.92 0.58
C ARG A 97 1.96 12.91 -0.48
N VAL A 98 2.65 13.03 -1.62
CA VAL A 98 2.24 13.94 -2.72
C VAL A 98 0.88 13.54 -3.30
N PHE A 99 0.49 12.27 -3.26
CA PHE A 99 -0.86 11.88 -3.66
C PHE A 99 -1.93 12.23 -2.61
N THR A 100 -1.55 12.73 -1.43
CA THR A 100 -2.41 12.90 -0.25
C THR A 100 -2.60 14.38 0.16
N ILE A 101 -2.44 15.34 -0.76
CA ILE A 101 -2.29 16.79 -0.51
C ILE A 101 -3.46 17.50 0.24
N ARG A 102 -4.65 16.91 0.42
CA ARG A 102 -5.74 17.60 1.14
C ARG A 102 -5.43 17.68 2.64
N GLU A 103 -5.86 18.74 3.33
CA GLU A 103 -5.53 18.97 4.76
C GLU A 103 -6.00 17.82 5.65
N GLN A 104 -7.26 17.40 5.54
CA GLN A 104 -7.81 16.26 6.28
C GLN A 104 -7.00 14.99 6.02
N THR A 105 -6.70 14.71 4.75
CA THR A 105 -5.96 13.50 4.35
C THR A 105 -4.50 13.57 4.78
N THR A 106 -3.93 14.77 4.92
CA THR A 106 -2.56 14.96 5.44
C THR A 106 -2.48 14.59 6.92
N ILE A 107 -3.50 14.88 7.71
CA ILE A 107 -3.56 14.47 9.12
C ILE A 107 -3.65 12.95 9.20
N ASP A 108 -4.57 12.35 8.46
CA ASP A 108 -4.75 10.89 8.41
C ASP A 108 -3.46 10.19 7.97
N TRP A 109 -2.78 10.72 6.94
CA TRP A 109 -1.50 10.20 6.47
C TRP A 109 -0.42 10.23 7.55
N ASN A 110 -0.34 11.31 8.33
CA ASN A 110 0.64 11.39 9.42
C ASN A 110 0.32 10.43 10.57
N ILE A 111 -0.97 10.20 10.87
CA ILE A 111 -1.41 9.21 11.86
C ILE A 111 -1.03 7.81 11.38
N ASP A 112 -1.36 7.46 10.13
CA ASP A 112 -1.00 6.18 9.52
C ASP A 112 0.52 5.97 9.50
N LEU A 113 1.29 7.00 9.13
CA LEU A 113 2.74 6.95 9.18
C LEU A 113 3.25 6.66 10.60
N ALA A 114 2.68 7.29 11.64
CA ALA A 114 3.08 7.04 13.02
C ALA A 114 2.79 5.59 13.44
N TYR A 115 1.64 5.04 13.04
CA TYR A 115 1.32 3.64 13.27
C TYR A 115 2.30 2.71 12.56
N ARG A 116 2.62 2.98 11.29
CA ARG A 116 3.64 2.24 10.55
C ARG A 116 5.01 2.31 11.25
N ARG A 117 5.39 3.44 11.86
CA ARG A 117 6.65 3.53 12.63
C ARG A 117 6.64 2.72 13.92
N LEU A 118 5.52 2.62 14.59
CA LEU A 118 5.36 1.75 15.76
C LEU A 118 5.46 0.28 15.36
N ASP A 119 4.78 -0.11 14.28
CA ASP A 119 4.85 -1.48 13.76
C ASP A 119 6.27 -1.82 13.24
N GLU A 120 6.95 -0.88 12.56
CA GLU A 120 8.37 -1.05 12.17
C GLU A 120 9.27 -1.24 13.39
N ALA A 121 9.05 -0.46 14.45
CA ALA A 121 9.80 -0.60 15.70
C ALA A 121 9.55 -1.95 16.37
N ASP A 122 8.30 -2.42 16.43
CA ASP A 122 7.97 -3.75 16.93
C ASP A 122 8.74 -4.82 16.19
N ILE A 123 8.71 -4.79 14.86
CA ILE A 123 9.40 -5.80 14.05
C ILE A 123 10.90 -5.77 14.34
N VAL A 124 11.53 -4.59 14.30
CA VAL A 124 12.98 -4.43 14.56
C VAL A 124 13.35 -4.92 15.97
N THR A 125 12.49 -4.71 16.95
CA THR A 125 12.75 -5.11 18.34
C THR A 125 12.54 -6.59 18.63
N HIS A 126 11.72 -7.28 17.81
CA HIS A 126 11.38 -8.70 17.98
C HIS A 126 12.15 -9.66 17.06
N VAL A 127 13.00 -9.16 16.17
CA VAL A 127 13.90 -10.03 15.38
C VAL A 127 14.87 -10.77 16.32
N SER A 128 15.23 -12.02 15.98
CA SER A 128 16.13 -12.87 16.79
C SER A 128 17.49 -12.23 17.08
N GLU A 129 17.99 -11.41 16.15
CA GLU A 129 19.22 -10.63 16.30
C GLU A 129 18.93 -9.15 16.00
N PRO A 130 18.48 -8.40 17.01
CA PRO A 130 18.16 -7.00 16.84
C PRO A 130 19.43 -6.17 16.62
N SER A 131 19.45 -5.33 15.58
CA SER A 131 20.54 -4.40 15.34
C SER A 131 20.37 -3.13 16.18
N LEU A 132 21.35 -2.81 17.02
CA LEU A 132 21.37 -1.55 17.81
C LEU A 132 21.20 -0.31 16.91
N LYS A 133 21.77 -0.34 15.70
CA LYS A 133 21.61 0.73 14.71
C LYS A 133 20.17 0.84 14.22
N GLY A 134 19.53 -0.29 13.91
CA GLY A 134 18.15 -0.32 13.46
C GLY A 134 17.19 0.19 14.53
N GLU A 135 17.39 -0.23 15.77
CA GLU A 135 16.57 0.20 16.91
C GLU A 135 16.76 1.68 17.25
N ALA A 136 18.00 2.17 17.27
CA ALA A 136 18.25 3.60 17.46
C ALA A 136 17.59 4.43 16.35
N GLN A 137 17.63 3.95 15.11
CA GLN A 137 16.93 4.60 14.01
C GLN A 137 15.40 4.53 14.16
N ALA A 138 14.85 3.39 14.58
CA ALA A 138 13.42 3.23 14.88
C ALA A 138 12.97 4.19 16.00
N ALA A 139 13.75 4.30 17.08
CA ALA A 139 13.49 5.21 18.20
C ALA A 139 13.34 6.67 17.74
N ILE A 140 14.27 7.15 16.91
CA ILE A 140 14.22 8.51 16.35
C ILE A 140 12.94 8.68 15.51
N ARG A 141 12.64 7.71 14.65
CA ARG A 141 11.49 7.79 13.73
C ARG A 141 10.14 7.76 14.46
N VAL A 142 10.01 6.94 15.50
CA VAL A 142 8.82 6.92 16.35
C VAL A 142 8.63 8.29 17.02
N VAL A 143 9.69 8.85 17.62
CA VAL A 143 9.58 10.17 18.30
C VAL A 143 9.19 11.28 17.32
N ASP A 144 9.78 11.31 16.13
CA ASP A 144 9.45 12.31 15.11
C ASP A 144 8.01 12.19 14.61
N ALA A 145 7.54 10.95 14.39
CA ALA A 145 6.18 10.69 13.93
C ALA A 145 5.15 11.05 15.01
N VAL A 146 5.39 10.65 16.27
CA VAL A 146 4.51 10.98 17.40
C VAL A 146 4.43 12.51 17.61
N ARG A 147 5.56 13.22 17.52
CA ARG A 147 5.56 14.69 17.64
C ARG A 147 4.75 15.35 16.51
N THR A 148 4.85 14.82 15.30
CA THR A 148 4.10 15.32 14.13
C THR A 148 2.61 15.10 14.31
N VAL A 149 2.21 13.90 14.72
CA VAL A 149 0.80 13.58 15.00
C VAL A 149 0.24 14.43 16.13
N GLN A 150 0.97 14.60 17.23
CA GLN A 150 0.51 15.44 18.34
C GLN A 150 0.26 16.87 17.88
N LYS A 151 1.17 17.45 17.09
CA LYS A 151 1.00 18.78 16.50
C LYS A 151 -0.25 18.85 15.60
N ASN A 152 -0.51 17.81 14.81
CA ASN A 152 -1.68 17.76 13.93
C ASN A 152 -2.99 17.62 14.74
N ILE A 153 -2.99 16.79 15.78
CA ILE A 153 -4.12 16.62 16.71
C ILE A 153 -4.42 17.93 17.43
N ASP A 154 -3.39 18.65 17.89
CA ASP A 154 -3.55 19.93 18.57
C ASP A 154 -4.20 21.00 17.65
N ALA A 155 -4.00 20.90 16.34
CA ALA A 155 -4.62 21.78 15.35
C ALA A 155 -6.10 21.46 15.04
N LEU A 156 -6.61 20.29 15.45
CA LEU A 156 -8.00 19.90 15.24
C LEU A 156 -8.99 20.66 16.15
N PRO A 157 -10.27 20.80 15.77
CA PRO A 157 -11.31 21.32 16.66
C PRO A 157 -11.51 20.40 17.88
N SER A 158 -11.99 20.95 19.00
CA SER A 158 -12.02 20.27 20.30
C SER A 158 -12.68 18.89 20.31
N SER A 159 -13.78 18.70 19.56
CA SER A 159 -14.47 17.40 19.46
C SER A 159 -13.62 16.35 18.72
N ALA A 160 -13.10 16.68 17.54
CA ALA A 160 -12.24 15.79 16.76
C ALA A 160 -10.88 15.54 17.44
N ARG A 161 -10.34 16.54 18.14
CA ARG A 161 -9.10 16.42 18.91
C ARG A 161 -9.23 15.36 20.00
N ALA A 162 -10.35 15.34 20.75
CA ALA A 162 -10.55 14.40 21.83
C ALA A 162 -10.60 12.95 21.30
N GLU A 163 -11.36 12.70 20.25
CA GLU A 163 -11.46 11.40 19.60
C GLU A 163 -10.12 10.92 19.04
N ALA A 164 -9.43 11.76 18.26
CA ALA A 164 -8.13 11.43 17.69
C ALA A 164 -7.07 11.17 18.78
N THR A 165 -7.11 11.94 19.88
CA THR A 165 -6.22 11.73 21.02
C THR A 165 -6.47 10.38 21.69
N VAL A 166 -7.73 9.97 21.87
CA VAL A 166 -8.06 8.68 22.49
C VAL A 166 -7.59 7.54 21.60
N ALA A 167 -7.94 7.55 20.32
CA ALA A 167 -7.57 6.51 19.37
C ALA A 167 -6.04 6.39 19.23
N PHE A 168 -5.33 7.52 19.14
CA PHE A 168 -3.87 7.52 19.04
C PHE A 168 -3.19 6.97 20.29
N ASN A 169 -3.68 7.31 21.48
CA ASN A 169 -3.13 6.78 22.73
C ASN A 169 -3.43 5.30 22.93
N GLU A 170 -4.60 4.82 22.50
CA GLU A 170 -4.92 3.39 22.51
C GLU A 170 -3.91 2.62 21.66
N LYS A 171 -3.62 3.08 20.45
CA LYS A 171 -2.59 2.47 19.61
C LYS A 171 -1.20 2.58 20.25
N LEU A 172 -0.83 3.69 20.89
CA LEU A 172 0.45 3.75 21.64
C LEU A 172 0.51 2.72 22.77
N SER A 173 -0.60 2.48 23.47
CA SER A 173 -0.65 1.50 24.57
C SER A 173 -0.39 0.07 24.11
N THR A 174 -0.76 -0.29 22.88
CA THR A 174 -0.45 -1.63 22.34
C THR A 174 1.05 -1.85 22.12
N HIS A 175 1.83 -0.77 22.04
CA HIS A 175 3.28 -0.80 21.78
C HIS A 175 4.12 -0.43 23.01
N GLU A 176 3.57 -0.50 24.24
CA GLU A 176 4.25 -0.10 25.48
C GLU A 176 5.62 -0.76 25.68
N ASN A 177 5.71 -2.07 25.50
CA ASN A 177 6.96 -2.82 25.65
C ASN A 177 8.03 -2.37 24.64
N THR A 178 7.61 -2.10 23.41
CA THR A 178 8.48 -1.59 22.35
C THR A 178 8.98 -0.20 22.69
N LEU A 179 8.11 0.69 23.16
CA LEU A 179 8.48 2.05 23.57
C LEU A 179 9.50 2.02 24.73
N ALA A 180 9.28 1.17 25.73
CA ALA A 180 10.22 0.99 26.85
C ALA A 180 11.59 0.50 26.36
N ARG A 181 11.61 -0.48 25.46
CA ARG A 181 12.84 -1.02 24.89
C ARG A 181 13.58 0.02 24.05
N LEU A 182 12.87 0.77 23.21
CA LEU A 182 13.45 1.86 22.42
C LEU A 182 14.04 2.97 23.30
N ALA A 183 13.41 3.28 24.45
CA ALA A 183 13.93 4.27 25.39
C ALA A 183 15.27 3.84 26.01
N LEU A 184 15.41 2.55 26.36
CA LEU A 184 16.67 1.96 26.83
C LEU A 184 17.75 2.08 25.76
N VAL A 185 17.44 1.67 24.52
CA VAL A 185 18.37 1.72 23.39
C VAL A 185 18.80 3.14 23.06
N ALA A 186 17.86 4.09 23.07
CA ALA A 186 18.15 5.51 22.86
C ALA A 186 19.09 6.06 23.95
N SER A 187 18.97 5.57 25.18
CA SER A 187 19.86 5.93 26.29
C SER A 187 21.27 5.38 26.07
N THR A 188 21.39 4.11 25.65
CA THR A 188 22.69 3.46 25.36
C THR A 188 23.40 4.07 24.15
N SER A 189 22.65 4.52 23.14
CA SER A 189 23.18 5.12 21.90
C SER A 189 23.51 6.62 22.02
N LYS A 190 23.48 7.20 23.23
CA LYS A 190 23.70 8.64 23.52
C LYS A 190 22.68 9.58 22.86
N ALA A 191 21.52 9.08 22.46
CA ALA A 191 20.41 9.87 21.94
C ALA A 191 19.51 10.37 23.10
N THR A 192 20.07 11.18 24.00
CA THR A 192 19.45 11.58 25.28
C THR A 192 18.10 12.29 25.11
N SER A 193 17.95 13.12 24.09
CA SER A 193 16.67 13.81 23.79
C SER A 193 15.59 12.84 23.33
N THR A 194 15.94 11.86 22.49
CA THR A 194 15.05 10.79 22.03
C THR A 194 14.64 9.89 23.20
N ALA A 195 15.59 9.49 24.03
CA ALA A 195 15.33 8.70 25.23
C ALA A 195 14.38 9.42 26.20
N SER A 196 14.61 10.71 26.45
CA SER A 196 13.73 11.53 27.30
C SER A 196 12.32 11.65 26.71
N ALA A 197 12.20 11.83 25.39
CA ALA A 197 10.91 11.90 24.71
C ALA A 197 10.14 10.57 24.83
N LEU A 198 10.80 9.44 24.60
CA LEU A 198 10.18 8.11 24.73
C LEU A 198 9.77 7.81 26.16
N ASN A 199 10.60 8.13 27.15
CA ASN A 199 10.25 7.96 28.56
C ASN A 199 9.02 8.79 28.95
N LYS A 200 8.92 10.05 28.48
CA LYS A 200 7.73 10.88 28.70
C LYS A 200 6.48 10.27 28.06
N LEU A 201 6.59 9.80 26.82
CA LEU A 201 5.48 9.14 26.13
C LEU A 201 5.03 7.89 26.88
N PHE A 202 5.98 7.04 27.30
CA PHE A 202 5.69 5.85 28.07
C PHE A 202 4.95 6.18 29.38
N THR A 203 5.43 7.17 30.14
CA THR A 203 4.77 7.58 31.40
C THR A 203 3.36 8.14 31.17
N GLU A 204 3.15 8.90 30.09
CA GLU A 204 1.84 9.49 29.78
C GLU A 204 0.82 8.42 29.36
N VAL A 205 1.25 7.45 28.54
CA VAL A 205 0.42 6.33 28.10
C VAL A 205 0.02 5.47 29.31
N HIS A 206 0.98 5.13 30.18
CA HIS A 206 0.70 4.32 31.38
C HIS A 206 -0.23 5.04 32.37
N ALA A 207 0.01 6.33 32.63
CA ALA A 207 -0.86 7.14 33.49
C ALA A 207 -2.28 7.33 32.93
N ARG A 208 -2.48 7.17 31.61
CA ARG A 208 -3.81 7.19 30.98
C ARG A 208 -4.47 5.82 31.02
N ALA A 209 -3.71 4.75 30.83
CA ALA A 209 -4.21 3.38 30.98
C ALA A 209 -4.82 3.16 32.38
N GLU A 210 -4.12 3.61 33.44
CA GLU A 210 -4.59 3.53 34.83
C GLU A 210 -5.84 4.39 35.12
N ARG A 211 -5.96 5.56 34.48
CA ARG A 211 -7.16 6.41 34.58
C ARG A 211 -8.37 5.76 33.92
N ASN A 212 -8.16 5.09 32.79
CA ASN A 212 -9.24 4.39 32.09
C ASN A 212 -9.73 3.17 32.87
N THR A 213 -8.84 2.39 33.50
CA THR A 213 -9.25 1.26 34.38
C THR A 213 -9.96 1.75 35.64
N SER A 214 -9.43 2.77 36.32
CA SER A 214 -10.10 3.39 37.48
C SER A 214 -11.46 4.00 37.14
N SER A 215 -11.62 4.58 35.95
CA SER A 215 -12.92 5.11 35.50
C SER A 215 -13.94 4.03 35.17
N LYS A 216 -13.48 2.82 34.81
CA LYS A 216 -14.31 1.65 34.52
C LYS A 216 -14.79 1.00 35.82
N ASP A 217 -13.88 0.85 36.79
CA ASP A 217 -14.19 0.36 38.14
C ASP A 217 -15.06 1.34 38.93
N ALA A 218 -14.90 2.66 38.73
CA ALA A 218 -15.79 3.66 39.32
C ALA A 218 -17.22 3.67 38.72
N ARG A 219 -17.40 3.15 37.50
CA ARG A 219 -18.73 3.06 36.84
C ARG A 219 -19.51 1.80 37.22
N GLU A 220 -18.86 0.74 37.68
CA GLU A 220 -19.53 -0.48 38.15
C GLU A 220 -20.44 -0.28 39.37
N PRO A 221 -20.01 0.40 40.48
CA PRO A 221 -20.88 0.60 41.63
C PRO A 221 -22.06 1.52 41.30
N SER A 222 -21.88 2.52 40.42
CA SER A 222 -22.96 3.40 39.97
C SER A 222 -24.00 2.66 39.12
N ARG A 223 -23.59 1.69 38.30
CA ARG A 223 -24.49 0.87 37.46
C ARG A 223 -25.23 -0.18 38.28
N GLN A 224 -24.62 -0.71 39.34
CA GLN A 224 -25.28 -1.59 40.29
C GLN A 224 -26.26 -0.83 41.20
N GLN A 225 -25.92 0.37 41.65
CA GLN A 225 -26.83 1.23 42.42
C GLN A 225 -28.02 1.71 41.59
N GLN A 226 -27.82 2.05 40.31
CA GLN A 226 -28.93 2.38 39.39
C GLN A 226 -29.87 1.20 39.15
N LYS A 227 -29.33 -0.02 38.94
CA LYS A 227 -30.17 -1.23 38.83
C LYS A 227 -30.95 -1.53 40.11
N ALA A 228 -30.31 -1.38 41.29
CA ALA A 228 -30.97 -1.61 42.56
C ALA A 228 -32.04 -0.54 42.89
N THR A 229 -31.83 0.71 42.46
CA THR A 229 -32.82 1.78 42.61
C THR A 229 -33.99 1.61 41.63
N ASP A 230 -33.73 1.16 40.40
CA ASP A 230 -34.78 0.85 39.42
C ASP A 230 -35.63 -0.36 39.83
N GLU A 231 -35.03 -1.43 40.38
CA GLU A 231 -35.80 -2.56 40.94
C GLU A 231 -36.64 -2.15 42.14
N LYS A 232 -36.08 -1.38 43.07
CA LYS A 232 -36.82 -0.89 44.25
C LYS A 232 -37.97 0.03 43.86
N ASN A 233 -37.80 0.86 42.84
CA ASN A 233 -38.84 1.75 42.33
C ASN A 233 -39.95 0.96 41.59
N LYS A 234 -39.58 -0.10 40.86
CA LYS A 234 -40.53 -1.01 40.20
C LYS A 234 -41.38 -1.80 41.20
N GLU A 235 -40.78 -2.27 42.30
CA GLU A 235 -41.49 -2.96 43.38
C GLU A 235 -42.41 -2.02 44.17
N SER A 236 -42.01 -0.75 44.34
CA SER A 236 -42.84 0.27 45.00
C SER A 236 -44.07 0.63 44.14
N ARG A 237 -43.90 0.71 42.82
CA ARG A 237 -45.00 0.94 41.88
C ARG A 237 -46.01 -0.21 41.84
N SER A 238 -45.57 -1.47 41.92
CA SER A 238 -46.51 -2.60 41.93
C SER A 238 -47.33 -2.67 43.22
N LYS A 239 -46.71 -2.37 44.37
CA LYS A 239 -47.42 -2.29 45.66
C LYS A 239 -48.42 -1.14 45.71
N GLN A 240 -48.08 0.00 45.10
CA GLN A 240 -48.97 1.14 45.03
C GLN A 240 -50.14 0.90 44.06
N GLN A 241 -49.94 0.20 42.95
CA GLN A 241 -51.03 -0.23 42.07
C GLN A 241 -51.95 -1.26 42.74
N HIS A 242 -51.40 -2.19 43.53
CA HIS A 242 -52.21 -3.16 44.27
C HIS A 242 -53.11 -2.47 45.31
N ASN A 243 -52.58 -1.51 46.07
CA ASN A 243 -53.36 -0.74 47.04
C ASN A 243 -54.44 0.14 46.40
N VAL A 244 -54.20 0.70 45.20
CA VAL A 244 -55.20 1.50 44.49
C VAL A 244 -56.35 0.61 44.00
N LEU A 245 -56.04 -0.59 43.48
CA LEU A 245 -57.06 -1.56 43.07
C LEU A 245 -57.88 -2.07 44.25
N ASP A 246 -57.24 -2.32 45.40
CA ASP A 246 -57.94 -2.74 46.61
C ASP A 246 -58.84 -1.63 47.18
N ASN A 247 -58.44 -0.35 47.05
CA ASN A 247 -59.24 0.78 47.52
C ASN A 247 -60.43 1.09 46.59
N GLU A 248 -60.28 0.95 45.27
CA GLU A 248 -61.39 1.05 44.30
C GLU A 248 -62.39 -0.12 44.42
N MET A 249 -61.93 -1.31 44.83
CA MET A 249 -62.82 -2.45 45.09
C MET A 249 -63.67 -2.25 46.36
N ILE A 250 -63.16 -1.52 47.35
CA ILE A 250 -63.89 -1.21 48.58
C ILE A 250 -64.92 -0.10 48.34
N GLU A 251 -64.59 0.93 47.55
CA GLU A 251 -65.55 2.00 47.22
C GLU A 251 -66.70 1.50 46.32
N SER A 252 -66.44 0.58 45.39
CA SER A 252 -67.50 -0.04 44.58
C SER A 252 -68.39 -1.04 45.34
N PHE A 253 -67.97 -1.50 46.53
CA PHE A 253 -68.79 -2.31 47.42
C PHE A 253 -69.69 -1.45 48.33
N PHE A 254 -69.24 -0.26 48.75
CA PHE A 254 -70.01 0.64 49.61
C PHE A 254 -71.04 1.51 48.86
N ASP A 255 -70.84 1.79 47.57
CA ASP A 255 -71.80 2.57 46.77
C ASP A 255 -73.04 1.75 46.35
N LYS A 256 -72.99 0.42 46.52
CA LYS A 256 -74.10 -0.48 46.13
C LYS A 256 -75.18 -0.65 47.21
N ASP A 257 -74.89 -0.25 48.45
CA ASP A 257 -75.81 -0.36 49.59
C ASP A 257 -76.51 0.97 49.94
N ALA A 258 -76.30 2.04 49.15
CA ALA A 258 -76.90 3.36 49.35
C ALA A 258 -78.09 3.67 48.40
N GLN A 259 -78.60 2.67 47.68
CA GLN A 259 -79.67 2.80 46.67
C GLN A 259 -80.85 1.82 46.88
N GLU A 260 -81.14 1.38 48.11
CA GLU A 260 -82.44 0.78 48.48
C GLU A 260 -83.04 1.38 49.76
#